data_AF-A0A255YX76-F1
#
_entry.id   AF-A0A255YX76-F1
#
_cell.length_a   1.000
_cell.length_b   1.000
_cell.length_c   1.000
_cell.angle_alpha   90.00
_cell.angle_beta   90.00
_cell.angle_gamma   90.00
#
_symmetry.space_group_name_H-M   'P 1'
#
loop_
_entity.id
_entity.type
_entity.pdbx_description
1 polymer ?
#
loop_
_entity_poly.entity_id
_entity_poly.type
_entity_poly.pdbx_seq_one_letter_code
_entity_poly.pdbx_strand_id
1 'polypeptide(L)'
;MGAAKEGDLVTVKGQEFRLFGIDAPDRGQTCVNVRGQSYDCFALSTRILELLINNMQIECTPRGQSAASGPTLAVCRAENGDDLAYAMVERGMALAYRPLSFDYISIEARAISFRRGLWGGRVEPPWLWRSRETERKLDEMRKPKQPGAQ
;
A
#
# COMPACT_ATOMS: atom_id res chain seq x y z
N MET A 1 -9.27 -3.34 19.41
CA MET A 1 -8.97 -2.13 18.62
C MET A 1 -7.95 -2.47 17.55
N GLY A 2 -8.18 -2.01 16.33
CA GLY A 2 -7.22 -2.15 15.23
C GLY A 2 -6.45 -0.84 15.01
N ALA A 3 -5.30 -0.92 14.35
CA ALA A 3 -4.49 0.25 14.00
C ALA A 3 -3.85 0.07 12.63
N ALA A 4 -3.68 1.14 11.86
CA ALA A 4 -2.88 1.11 10.65
C ALA A 4 -1.38 1.11 10.97
N LYS A 5 -0.60 0.42 10.15
CA LYS A 5 0.86 0.44 10.15
C LYS A 5 1.40 1.04 8.86
N GLU A 6 0.73 0.74 7.75
CA GLU A 6 1.02 1.20 6.39
C GLU A 6 -0.31 1.40 5.65
N GLY A 7 -0.29 1.91 4.42
CA GLY A 7 -1.50 2.15 3.61
C GLY A 7 -2.33 0.89 3.26
N ASP A 8 -1.80 -0.29 3.52
CA ASP A 8 -2.47 -1.58 3.32
C ASP A 8 -2.14 -2.59 4.43
N LEU A 9 -1.56 -2.16 5.55
CA LEU A 9 -1.20 -3.02 6.67
C LEU A 9 -1.89 -2.55 7.95
N VAL A 10 -2.61 -3.45 8.60
CA VAL A 10 -3.27 -3.19 9.89
C VAL A 10 -2.83 -4.18 10.94
N THR A 11 -2.84 -3.78 12.20
CA THR A 11 -2.67 -4.65 13.35
C THR A 11 -4.01 -4.78 14.09
N VAL A 12 -4.45 -6.01 14.34
CA VAL A 12 -5.65 -6.32 15.14
C VAL A 12 -5.25 -7.29 16.23
N LYS A 13 -5.44 -6.88 17.50
CA LYS A 13 -5.07 -7.69 18.69
C LYS A 13 -3.62 -8.22 18.66
N GLY A 14 -2.69 -7.41 18.11
CA GLY A 14 -1.27 -7.76 18.02
C GLY A 14 -0.87 -8.61 16.79
N GLN A 15 -1.83 -9.04 15.97
CA GLN A 15 -1.57 -9.73 14.72
C GLN A 15 -1.63 -8.77 13.54
N GLU A 16 -0.71 -8.91 12.59
CA GLU A 16 -0.68 -8.11 11.36
C GLU A 16 -1.47 -8.77 10.22
N PHE A 17 -2.28 -7.95 9.57
CA PHE A 17 -3.08 -8.29 8.41
C PHE A 17 -2.81 -7.30 7.29
N ARG A 18 -2.44 -7.82 6.11
CA ARG A 18 -2.34 -7.01 4.89
C ARG A 18 -3.66 -7.07 4.14
N LEU A 19 -4.16 -5.91 3.72
CA LEU A 19 -5.41 -5.77 3.02
C LEU A 19 -5.36 -6.53 1.70
N PHE A 20 -6.22 -7.52 1.56
CA PHE A 20 -6.23 -8.41 0.41
C PHE A 20 -6.68 -7.69 -0.86
N GLY A 21 -5.98 -7.93 -1.98
CA GLY A 21 -6.37 -7.45 -3.31
C GLY A 21 -5.96 -6.03 -3.65
N ILE A 22 -5.20 -5.35 -2.78
CA ILE A 22 -4.68 -4.00 -3.01
C ILE A 22 -3.18 -3.93 -2.70
N ASP A 23 -2.52 -2.88 -3.17
CA ASP A 23 -1.13 -2.55 -2.85
C ASP A 23 -1.02 -1.04 -2.62
N ALA A 24 -0.44 -0.63 -1.50
CA ALA A 24 -0.24 0.77 -1.14
C ALA A 24 1.21 1.20 -1.37
N PRO A 25 1.51 2.50 -1.53
CA PRO A 25 2.88 2.98 -1.67
C PRO A 25 3.77 2.49 -0.52
N ASP A 26 5.02 2.13 -0.83
CA ASP A 26 5.99 1.57 0.12
C ASP A 26 6.83 2.64 0.81
N ARG A 27 7.42 2.33 1.96
CA ARG A 27 8.28 3.28 2.69
C ARG A 27 9.45 3.75 1.81
N GLY A 28 9.58 5.06 1.66
CA GLY A 28 10.60 5.70 0.82
C GLY A 28 10.16 5.89 -0.64
N GLN A 29 9.01 5.36 -1.04
CA GLN A 29 8.38 5.69 -2.30
C GLN A 29 7.85 7.13 -2.25
N THR A 30 8.21 7.91 -3.26
CA THR A 30 7.67 9.26 -3.47
C THR A 30 6.79 9.28 -4.71
N CYS A 31 5.80 10.17 -4.69
CA CYS A 31 4.88 10.38 -5.79
C CYS A 31 4.91 11.84 -6.22
N VAL A 32 4.35 12.14 -7.40
CA VAL A 32 4.30 13.51 -7.94
C VAL A 32 2.88 14.01 -7.91
N ASN A 33 2.66 15.20 -7.35
CA ASN A 33 1.33 15.82 -7.28
C ASN A 33 0.93 16.53 -8.59
N VAL A 34 -0.27 17.10 -8.64
CA VAL A 34 -0.80 17.85 -9.80
C VAL A 34 0.08 19.03 -10.24
N ARG A 35 0.90 19.58 -9.32
CA ARG A 35 1.81 20.71 -9.58
C ARG A 35 3.22 20.25 -10.00
N GLY A 36 3.44 18.95 -10.17
CA GLY A 36 4.75 18.39 -10.50
C GLY A 36 5.70 18.26 -9.31
N GLN A 37 5.23 18.44 -8.08
CA GLN A 37 6.08 18.39 -6.88
C GLN A 37 6.09 16.98 -6.29
N SER A 38 7.27 16.54 -5.86
CA SER A 38 7.45 15.27 -5.15
C SER A 38 6.88 15.34 -3.73
N TYR A 39 6.25 14.27 -3.26
CA TYR A 39 5.73 14.14 -1.90
C TYR A 39 5.78 12.70 -1.40
N ASP A 40 5.76 12.53 -0.08
CA ASP A 40 5.71 11.22 0.59
C ASP A 40 4.29 10.63 0.51
N CYS A 41 4.07 9.78 -0.48
CA CYS A 41 2.78 9.12 -0.66
C CYS A 41 2.58 7.91 0.25
N PHE A 42 3.64 7.32 0.80
CA PHE A 42 3.54 6.29 1.84
C PHE A 42 2.92 6.87 3.11
N ALA A 43 3.44 8.00 3.57
CA ALA A 43 2.93 8.67 4.78
C ALA A 43 1.46 9.12 4.59
N LEU A 44 1.13 9.67 3.42
CA LEU A 44 -0.25 10.08 3.13
C LEU A 44 -1.20 8.88 3.09
N SER A 45 -0.83 7.80 2.39
CA SER A 45 -1.67 6.59 2.31
C SER A 45 -1.90 5.97 3.69
N THR A 46 -0.84 5.82 4.48
CA THR A 46 -0.93 5.33 5.87
C THR A 46 -1.87 6.20 6.70
N ARG A 47 -1.74 7.53 6.61
CA ARG A 47 -2.59 8.47 7.35
C ARG A 47 -4.06 8.34 6.98
N ILE A 48 -4.38 8.10 5.70
CA ILE A 48 -5.77 7.90 5.28
C ILE A 48 -6.32 6.60 5.86
N LEU A 49 -5.54 5.52 5.91
CA LEU A 49 -6.01 4.29 6.55
C LEU A 49 -6.24 4.47 8.06
N GLU A 50 -5.37 5.19 8.76
CA GLU A 50 -5.60 5.55 10.17
C GLU A 50 -6.92 6.30 10.36
N LEU A 51 -7.21 7.27 9.48
CA LEU A 51 -8.45 8.05 9.52
C LEU A 51 -9.69 7.24 9.15
N LEU A 52 -9.56 6.21 8.31
CA LEU A 52 -10.64 5.28 8.01
C LEU A 52 -10.94 4.37 9.19
N ILE A 53 -9.91 3.95 9.92
CA ILE A 53 -10.08 3.14 11.13
C ILE A 53 -10.72 4.00 12.23
N ASN A 54 -10.28 5.24 12.42
CA ASN A 54 -10.88 6.21 13.35
C ASN A 54 -11.23 5.65 14.76
N ASN A 55 -10.31 4.88 15.35
CA ASN A 55 -10.51 4.16 16.63
C ASN A 55 -11.64 3.10 16.65
N MET A 56 -12.27 2.80 15.52
CA MET A 56 -13.28 1.73 15.41
C MET A 56 -12.65 0.35 15.61
N GLN A 57 -13.49 -0.62 15.96
CA GLN A 57 -13.08 -2.02 15.88
C GLN A 57 -12.89 -2.43 14.41
N ILE A 58 -11.93 -3.32 14.17
CA ILE A 58 -11.67 -3.90 12.86
C ILE A 58 -11.81 -5.40 12.98
N GLU A 59 -12.56 -5.99 12.07
CA GLU A 59 -12.65 -7.43 11.87
C GLU A 59 -11.97 -7.80 10.56
N CYS A 60 -10.99 -8.71 10.62
CA CYS A 60 -10.25 -9.18 9.45
C CYS A 60 -10.58 -10.65 9.20
N THR A 61 -11.10 -10.95 8.02
CA THR A 61 -11.34 -12.32 7.55
C THR A 61 -10.17 -12.78 6.68
N PRO A 62 -9.37 -13.76 7.12
CA PRO A 62 -8.24 -14.28 6.34
C PRO A 62 -8.67 -14.80 4.96
N ARG A 63 -7.88 -14.50 3.94
CA ARG A 63 -8.04 -14.97 2.55
C ARG A 63 -6.83 -15.76 2.03
N GLY A 64 -5.70 -15.70 2.73
CA GLY A 64 -4.50 -16.45 2.40
C GLY A 64 -3.31 -15.99 3.23
N GLN A 65 -2.18 -16.64 3.02
CA GLN A 65 -0.90 -16.20 3.58
C GLN A 65 -0.19 -15.31 2.55
N SER A 66 0.57 -14.33 3.02
CA SER A 66 1.58 -13.70 2.17
C SER A 66 2.83 -14.60 2.08
N ALA A 67 4.02 -14.02 1.96
CA ALA A 67 5.27 -14.79 2.06
C ALA A 67 5.33 -15.57 3.39
N ALA A 68 6.18 -16.60 3.46
CA ALA A 68 6.25 -17.53 4.60
C ALA A 68 6.45 -16.84 5.98
N SER A 69 7.03 -15.63 6.01
CA SER A 69 7.25 -14.82 7.21
C SER A 69 6.44 -13.52 7.24
N GLY A 70 5.50 -13.33 6.31
CA GLY A 70 4.77 -12.07 6.14
C GLY A 70 3.40 -12.05 6.84
N PRO A 71 2.74 -10.87 6.83
CA PRO A 71 1.39 -10.70 7.38
C PRO A 71 0.37 -11.64 6.73
N THR A 72 -0.72 -11.94 7.45
CA THR A 72 -1.83 -12.70 6.86
C THR A 72 -2.59 -11.80 5.87
N LEU A 73 -2.93 -12.30 4.68
CA LEU A 73 -3.77 -11.56 3.75
C LEU A 73 -5.23 -11.66 4.20
N ALA A 74 -5.93 -10.55 4.33
CA ALA A 74 -7.30 -10.55 4.82
C ALA A 74 -8.16 -9.44 4.20
N VAL A 75 -9.46 -9.68 4.12
CA VAL A 75 -10.46 -8.62 3.94
C VAL A 75 -10.76 -8.07 5.33
N CYS A 76 -10.46 -6.80 5.56
CA CYS A 76 -10.70 -6.14 6.84
C CYS A 76 -11.81 -5.12 6.73
N ARG A 77 -12.77 -5.18 7.65
CA ARG A 77 -13.89 -4.25 7.76
C ARG A 77 -13.84 -3.49 9.07
N ALA A 78 -14.18 -2.21 9.03
CA ALA A 78 -14.45 -1.43 10.23
C ALA A 78 -15.82 -1.81 10.82
N GLU A 79 -16.05 -1.48 12.08
CA GLU A 79 -17.27 -1.79 12.84
C GLU A 79 -18.55 -1.25 12.17
N ASN A 80 -18.45 -0.17 11.40
CA ASN A 80 -19.55 0.38 10.61
C ASN A 80 -19.85 -0.40 9.31
N GLY A 81 -19.11 -1.48 9.03
CA GLY A 81 -19.24 -2.32 7.84
C GLY A 81 -18.35 -1.92 6.66
N ASP A 82 -17.60 -0.81 6.75
CA ASP A 82 -16.77 -0.33 5.64
C ASP A 82 -15.62 -1.30 5.34
N ASP A 83 -15.49 -1.68 4.07
CA ASP A 83 -14.34 -2.42 3.56
C ASP A 83 -13.15 -1.45 3.41
N LEU A 84 -12.09 -1.69 4.19
CA LEU A 84 -10.93 -0.80 4.23
C LEU A 84 -10.16 -0.80 2.91
N ALA A 85 -10.07 -1.95 2.23
CA ALA A 85 -9.37 -2.04 0.94
C ALA A 85 -10.14 -1.28 -0.14
N TYR A 86 -11.47 -1.44 -0.16
CA TYR A 86 -12.35 -0.64 -1.02
C TYR A 86 -12.16 0.86 -0.77
N ALA A 87 -12.22 1.29 0.50
CA ALA A 87 -12.16 2.70 0.86
C ALA A 87 -10.82 3.35 0.48
N MET A 88 -9.72 2.61 0.62
CA MET A 88 -8.39 3.04 0.19
C MET A 88 -8.29 3.21 -1.33
N VAL A 89 -8.78 2.24 -2.09
CA VAL A 89 -8.77 2.32 -3.57
C VAL A 89 -9.71 3.43 -4.06
N GLU A 90 -10.89 3.57 -3.46
CA GLU A 90 -11.87 4.61 -3.80
C GLU A 90 -11.30 6.03 -3.61
N ARG A 91 -10.48 6.23 -2.58
CA ARG A 91 -9.77 7.49 -2.29
C ARG A 91 -8.51 7.67 -3.13
N GLY A 92 -8.15 6.66 -3.92
CA GLY A 92 -6.92 6.63 -4.71
C GLY A 92 -5.68 6.61 -3.84
N MET A 93 -5.71 5.96 -2.68
CA MET A 93 -4.57 5.82 -1.75
C MET A 93 -3.87 4.45 -1.85
N ALA A 94 -4.48 3.51 -2.57
CA ALA A 94 -3.91 2.22 -2.91
C ALA A 94 -4.35 1.84 -4.33
N LEU A 95 -3.60 0.93 -4.94
CA LEU A 95 -3.86 0.40 -6.27
C LEU A 95 -4.49 -0.99 -6.17
N ALA A 96 -5.30 -1.37 -7.15
CA ALA A 96 -5.87 -2.71 -7.22
C ALA A 96 -4.80 -3.72 -7.67
N TYR A 97 -4.54 -4.73 -6.85
CA TYR A 97 -3.51 -5.73 -7.13
C TYR A 97 -4.11 -6.98 -7.76
N ARG A 98 -4.22 -6.93 -9.10
CA ARG A 98 -4.86 -7.94 -9.96
C ARG A 98 -4.36 -9.38 -9.78
N PRO A 99 -3.07 -9.65 -9.47
CA PRO A 99 -2.63 -11.01 -9.22
C PRO A 99 -3.31 -11.69 -8.03
N LEU A 100 -3.89 -10.91 -7.10
CA LEU A 100 -4.63 -11.45 -5.94
C LEU A 100 -6.15 -11.39 -6.11
N SER A 101 -6.69 -10.29 -6.63
CA SER A 101 -8.15 -10.14 -6.78
C SER A 101 -8.51 -9.15 -7.88
N PHE A 102 -9.71 -9.34 -8.44
CA PHE A 102 -10.35 -8.41 -9.38
C PHE A 102 -11.38 -7.49 -8.71
N ASP A 103 -11.67 -7.67 -7.41
CA ASP A 103 -12.78 -7.01 -6.70
C ASP A 103 -12.70 -5.47 -6.74
N TYR A 104 -11.49 -4.91 -6.79
CA TYR A 104 -11.28 -3.45 -6.68
C TYR A 104 -10.94 -2.76 -8.01
N ILE A 105 -10.91 -3.48 -9.14
CA ILE A 105 -10.53 -2.89 -10.45
C ILE A 105 -11.47 -1.77 -10.87
N SER A 106 -12.78 -1.98 -10.75
CA SER A 106 -13.77 -0.96 -11.15
C SER A 106 -13.72 0.27 -10.24
N ILE A 107 -13.32 0.08 -8.99
CA ILE A 107 -13.17 1.15 -7.99
C ILE A 107 -11.91 1.97 -8.29
N GLU A 108 -10.81 1.30 -8.62
CA GLU A 108 -9.58 1.96 -9.07
C GLU A 108 -9.84 2.76 -10.35
N ALA A 109 -10.51 2.17 -11.35
CA ALA A 109 -10.87 2.85 -12.59
C ALA A 109 -11.69 4.12 -12.32
N ARG A 110 -12.62 4.07 -11.35
CA ARG A 110 -13.37 5.24 -10.89
C ARG A 110 -12.44 6.28 -10.25
N ALA A 111 -11.57 5.88 -9.33
CA ALA A 111 -10.61 6.79 -8.69
C ALA A 111 -9.67 7.48 -9.70
N ILE A 112 -9.23 6.75 -10.73
CA ILE A 112 -8.47 7.27 -11.87
C ILE A 112 -9.28 8.32 -12.63
N SER A 113 -10.53 7.99 -13.01
CA SER A 113 -11.37 8.89 -13.80
C SER A 113 -11.64 10.23 -13.10
N PHE A 114 -11.72 10.21 -11.77
CA PHE A 114 -11.90 11.40 -10.94
C PHE A 114 -10.58 12.03 -10.45
N ARG A 115 -9.43 11.50 -10.87
CA ARG A 115 -8.09 11.92 -10.44
C ARG A 115 -7.95 12.02 -8.93
N ARG A 116 -8.50 11.04 -8.20
CA ARG A 116 -8.48 11.01 -6.73
C ARG A 116 -7.10 10.60 -6.23
N GLY A 117 -6.65 11.25 -5.16
CA GLY A 117 -5.46 10.82 -4.43
C GLY A 117 -4.21 10.76 -5.30
N LEU A 118 -3.57 9.60 -5.33
CA LEU A 118 -2.37 9.29 -6.12
C LEU A 118 -2.61 9.58 -7.63
N TRP A 119 -3.84 9.38 -8.12
CA TRP A 119 -4.23 9.62 -9.51
C TRP A 119 -4.40 11.10 -9.86
N GLY A 120 -4.26 12.01 -8.90
CA GLY A 120 -4.18 13.44 -9.14
C GLY A 120 -2.92 13.81 -9.94
N GLY A 121 -1.81 13.11 -9.70
CA GLY A 121 -0.55 13.34 -10.40
C GLY A 121 0.00 12.05 -10.99
N ARG A 122 1.23 11.68 -10.59
CA ARG A 122 1.89 10.46 -11.06
C ARG A 122 2.33 9.60 -9.89
N VAL A 123 1.99 8.32 -9.99
CA VAL A 123 2.40 7.27 -9.07
C VAL A 123 2.95 6.10 -9.88
N GLU A 124 4.09 5.57 -9.45
CA GLU A 124 4.58 4.27 -9.90
C GLU A 124 3.83 3.19 -9.11
N PRO A 125 3.28 2.13 -9.74
CA PRO A 125 2.66 1.04 -8.99
C PRO A 125 3.62 0.46 -7.93
N PRO A 126 3.18 0.26 -6.67
CA PRO A 126 4.12 -0.07 -5.57
C PRO A 126 4.89 -1.37 -5.80
N TRP A 127 4.25 -2.39 -6.39
CA TRP A 127 4.95 -3.63 -6.80
C TRP A 127 6.07 -3.40 -7.83
N LEU A 128 5.93 -2.45 -8.76
CA LEU A 128 7.00 -2.10 -9.70
C LEU A 128 8.12 -1.32 -8.99
N TRP A 129 7.76 -0.38 -8.13
CA TRP A 129 8.72 0.35 -7.31
C TRP A 129 9.58 -0.60 -6.46
N ARG A 130 8.94 -1.59 -5.80
CA ARG A 130 9.64 -2.61 -5.01
C ARG A 130 10.60 -3.46 -5.84
N SER A 131 10.19 -3.88 -7.04
CA SER A 131 11.07 -4.64 -7.95
C SER A 131 12.30 -3.81 -8.31
N ARG A 132 12.09 -2.56 -8.72
CA ARG A 132 13.17 -1.64 -9.09
C ARG A 132 14.14 -1.36 -7.94
N GLU A 133 13.64 -1.13 -6.73
CA GLU A 133 14.52 -0.93 -5.57
C GLU A 133 15.27 -2.20 -5.16
N THR A 134 14.66 -3.38 -5.36
CA THR A 134 15.34 -4.67 -5.13
C THR A 134 16.48 -4.86 -6.14
N GLU A 135 16.23 -4.64 -7.42
CA GLU A 135 17.24 -4.71 -8.49
C GLU A 135 18.39 -3.73 -8.23
N ARG A 136 18.07 -2.48 -7.89
CA ARG A 136 19.08 -1.47 -7.54
C ARG A 136 20.00 -1.93 -6.41
N LYS A 137 19.44 -2.49 -5.33
CA LYS A 137 20.23 -3.00 -4.20
C LYS A 137 21.12 -4.17 -4.62
N LEU A 138 20.61 -5.08 -5.45
CA LEU A 138 21.41 -6.19 -5.97
C LEU A 138 22.57 -5.69 -6.83
N ASP A 139 22.35 -4.69 -7.67
CA ASP A 139 23.40 -4.09 -8.49
C ASP A 139 24.44 -3.37 -7.63
N GLU A 140 24.02 -2.65 -6.60
CA GLU A 140 24.92 -2.03 -5.62
C GLU A 140 25.79 -3.07 -4.90
N MET A 141 25.23 -4.23 -4.55
CA MET A 141 25.98 -5.34 -3.94
C MET A 141 26.94 -6.03 -4.91
N ARG A 142 26.65 -6.03 -6.21
CA ARG A 142 27.49 -6.63 -7.26
C ARG A 142 28.66 -5.74 -7.67
N LYS A 143 28.62 -4.43 -7.38
CA LYS A 143 29.73 -3.52 -7.69
C LYS A 143 30.99 -3.95 -6.92
N PRO A 144 32.15 -4.12 -7.59
CA PRO A 144 33.38 -4.45 -6.89
C PRO A 144 33.71 -3.34 -5.88
N LYS A 145 34.03 -3.72 -4.63
CA LYS A 145 34.59 -2.78 -3.66
C LYS A 145 35.84 -2.16 -4.30
N GLN A 146 35.87 -0.84 -4.42
CA GLN A 146 37.08 -0.15 -4.84
C GLN A 146 38.22 -0.62 -3.94
N PRO A 147 39.36 -1.11 -4.48
CA PRO A 147 40.52 -1.38 -3.66
C PRO A 147 40.88 -0.07 -2.97
N GLY A 148 40.95 -0.11 -1.64
CA GLY A 148 41.20 1.07 -0.81
C GLY A 148 42.43 1.82 -1.33
N ALA A 149 42.27 3.13 -1.48
CA ALA A 149 43.38 4.03 -1.72
C ALA A 149 44.45 3.80 -0.64
N GLN A 150 45.66 3.52 -1.10
CA GLN A 150 46.88 3.41 -0.29
C GLN A 150 47.25 4.77 0.30
#